data_AF-A0A3P7L5Q8-F1
#
_entry.id   AF-A0A3P7L5Q8-F1
#
_cell.length_a   1.000
_cell.length_b   1.000
_cell.length_c   1.000
_cell.angle_alpha   90.00
_cell.angle_beta   90.00
_cell.angle_gamma   90.00
#
_symmetry.space_group_name_H-M   'P 1'
#
loop_
_entity.id
_entity.type
_entity.pdbx_description
1 polymer ?
#
loop_
_entity_poly.entity_id
_entity_poly.type
_entity_poly.pdbx_seq_one_letter_code
_entity_poly.pdbx_strand_id
1 'polypeptide(L)'
;MVSNCGRLKYIELDNYKSYKGKQVIGPFSTFTAVIGPNGSGKSNLMDAISFVLGERTRHLRVTRLSDLIHGSVVGKPVAKTASVTAVYEMPDGTERRFSRYISGNTSEYRIDGTPVKVDEYAEALEKIHIFMKVKNFLIFQGAVESIAMKNARERCQMFEEISRSAELKEEYDRSKAEMQKLEEEAAFNLNKKKNIVAERKEARIEIDEAEKYRRLNHDLVRAYSTTSRF
;
A
#
# COMPACT_ATOMS: atom_id res chain seq x y z
N MET A 1 -15.51 -5.89 32.33
CA MET A 1 -14.96 -5.77 30.97
C MET A 1 -13.62 -5.07 31.09
N VAL A 2 -12.52 -5.82 31.08
CA VAL A 2 -11.18 -5.24 31.22
C VAL A 2 -10.85 -4.53 29.92
N SER A 3 -10.67 -3.22 29.98
CA SER A 3 -10.29 -2.39 28.85
C SER A 3 -8.92 -2.85 28.34
N ASN A 4 -8.92 -3.69 27.31
CA ASN A 4 -7.69 -4.25 26.73
C ASN A 4 -6.91 -3.26 25.87
N CYS A 5 -7.30 -1.97 25.89
CA CYS A 5 -6.64 -0.88 25.20
C CYS A 5 -6.03 0.06 26.23
N GLY A 6 -4.75 0.37 26.04
CA GLY A 6 -4.09 1.45 26.76
C GLY A 6 -4.63 2.82 26.32
N ARG A 7 -4.06 3.88 26.86
CA ARG A 7 -4.45 5.26 26.55
C ARG A 7 -3.24 6.17 26.40
N LEU A 8 -3.40 7.19 25.56
CA LEU A 8 -2.45 8.30 25.54
C LEU A 8 -2.56 9.06 26.87
N LYS A 9 -1.49 9.10 27.66
CA LYS A 9 -1.46 9.75 28.97
C LYS A 9 -1.20 11.24 28.84
N TYR A 10 -0.16 11.62 28.11
CA TYR A 10 0.20 13.00 27.81
C TYR A 10 1.21 13.05 26.65
N ILE A 11 1.47 14.25 26.14
CA ILE A 11 2.46 14.49 25.10
C ILE A 11 3.49 15.50 25.62
N GLU A 12 4.77 15.20 25.42
CA GLU A 12 5.87 16.12 25.65
C GLU A 12 6.30 16.72 24.31
N LEU A 13 6.44 18.04 24.24
CA LEU A 13 6.94 18.75 23.07
C LEU A 13 8.16 19.56 23.45
N ASP A 14 9.14 19.64 22.57
CA ASP A 14 10.30 20.51 22.72
C ASP A 14 10.55 21.28 21.43
N ASN A 15 10.45 22.62 21.50
CA ASN A 15 10.67 23.54 20.37
C ASN A 15 9.89 23.19 19.09
N TYR A 16 8.67 22.68 19.21
CA TYR A 16 7.83 22.23 18.10
C TYR A 16 6.79 23.28 17.70
N LYS A 17 6.81 23.75 16.45
CA LYS A 17 5.88 24.74 15.85
C LYS A 17 5.67 25.99 16.72
N SER A 18 4.51 26.14 17.34
CA SER A 18 4.19 27.27 18.22
C SER A 18 4.66 27.08 19.66
N TYR A 19 5.10 25.89 20.04
CA TYR A 19 5.53 25.54 21.39
C TYR A 19 7.04 25.78 21.54
N LYS A 20 7.40 26.80 22.33
CA LYS A 20 8.79 27.12 22.66
C LYS A 20 9.21 26.37 23.92
N GLY A 21 10.41 25.79 23.89
CA GLY A 21 10.97 24.99 24.99
C GLY A 21 10.18 23.71 25.24
N LYS A 22 10.43 23.10 26.41
CA LYS A 22 9.73 21.89 26.86
C LYS A 22 8.33 22.24 27.36
N GLN A 23 7.33 21.61 26.75
CA GLN A 23 5.92 21.74 27.10
C GLN A 23 5.32 20.35 27.29
N VAL A 24 4.50 20.18 28.32
CA VAL A 24 3.78 18.92 28.57
C VAL A 24 2.29 19.22 28.44
N ILE A 25 1.63 18.49 27.54
CA ILE A 25 0.20 18.61 27.27
C ILE A 25 -0.50 17.37 27.76
N GLY A 26 -1.36 17.54 28.77
CA GLY A 26 -2.09 16.48 29.43
C GLY A 26 -2.20 16.75 30.93
N PRO A 27 -2.64 15.76 31.72
CA PRO A 27 -3.02 14.41 31.28
C PRO A 27 -4.29 14.41 30.40
N PHE A 28 -4.32 13.53 29.41
CA PHE A 28 -5.52 13.28 28.61
C PHE A 28 -6.44 12.31 29.36
N SER A 29 -7.74 12.61 29.30
CA SER A 29 -8.79 11.69 29.73
C SER A 29 -9.43 11.01 28.52
N THR A 30 -10.34 10.06 28.76
CA THR A 30 -11.10 9.35 27.71
C THR A 30 -11.77 10.30 26.71
N PHE A 31 -12.18 11.47 27.18
CA PHE A 31 -12.70 12.55 26.34
C PHE A 31 -12.04 13.86 26.72
N THR A 32 -11.21 14.41 25.82
CA THR A 32 -10.53 15.68 26.04
C THR A 32 -10.86 16.66 24.92
N ALA A 33 -11.38 17.83 25.29
CA ALA A 33 -11.65 18.91 24.35
C ALA A 33 -10.53 19.96 24.39
N VAL A 34 -10.00 20.33 23.23
CA VAL A 34 -8.94 21.34 23.09
C VAL A 34 -9.57 22.65 22.63
N ILE A 35 -9.62 23.65 23.52
CA ILE A 35 -10.25 24.95 23.27
C ILE A 35 -9.23 26.10 23.27
N GLY A 36 -9.60 27.25 22.70
CA GLY A 36 -8.74 28.43 22.64
C GLY A 36 -9.03 29.32 21.42
N PRO A 37 -8.54 30.57 21.40
CA PRO A 37 -8.77 31.51 20.30
C PRO A 37 -8.09 31.07 18.99
N ASN A 38 -8.51 31.64 17.86
CA ASN A 38 -7.88 31.37 16.58
C ASN A 38 -6.39 31.74 16.62
N GLY A 39 -5.53 30.88 16.05
CA GLY A 39 -4.07 31.07 16.10
C GLY A 39 -3.39 30.60 17.39
N SER A 40 -4.12 30.14 18.41
CA SER A 40 -3.52 29.69 19.69
C SER A 40 -2.73 28.36 19.62
N GLY A 41 -2.57 27.78 18.44
CA GLY A 41 -1.83 26.53 18.25
C GLY A 41 -2.62 25.23 18.46
N LYS A 42 -3.96 25.28 18.60
CA LYS A 42 -4.81 24.07 18.76
C LYS A 42 -4.54 23.00 17.69
N SER A 43 -4.52 23.40 16.43
CA SER A 43 -4.24 22.48 15.32
C SER A 43 -2.78 22.00 15.30
N ASN A 44 -1.85 22.72 15.94
CA ASN A 44 -0.46 22.30 16.05
C ASN A 44 -0.28 21.14 17.04
N LEU A 45 -1.17 21.01 18.03
CA LEU A 45 -1.24 19.81 18.88
C LEU A 45 -1.64 18.58 18.05
N MET A 46 -2.64 18.73 17.17
CA MET A 46 -3.03 17.66 16.26
C MET A 46 -1.88 17.28 15.30
N ASP A 47 -1.15 18.28 14.80
CA ASP A 47 0.04 18.02 13.99
C ASP A 47 1.14 17.33 14.79
N ALA A 48 1.33 17.66 16.08
CA ALA A 48 2.32 16.99 16.94
C ALA A 48 1.99 15.50 17.12
N ILE A 49 0.71 15.18 17.37
CA ILE A 49 0.21 13.79 17.42
C ILE A 49 0.46 13.09 16.09
N SER A 50 0.11 13.75 14.98
CA SER A 50 0.29 13.16 13.65
C SER A 50 1.78 12.93 13.35
N PHE A 51 2.64 13.87 13.77
CA PHE A 51 4.08 13.83 13.56
C PHE A 51 4.74 12.67 14.31
N VAL A 52 4.43 12.49 15.59
CA VAL A 52 4.99 11.38 16.38
C VAL A 52 4.49 10.02 15.88
N LEU A 53 3.26 9.95 15.36
CA LEU A 53 2.70 8.76 14.72
C LEU A 53 3.20 8.53 13.28
N GLY A 54 4.24 9.26 12.85
CA GLY A 54 4.94 8.97 11.59
C GLY A 54 4.42 9.67 10.35
N GLU A 55 3.54 10.65 10.49
CA GLU A 55 2.96 11.33 9.34
C GLU A 55 4.02 12.11 8.54
N ARG A 56 3.80 12.21 7.21
CA ARG A 56 4.68 12.94 6.28
C ARG A 56 4.46 14.45 6.37
N THR A 57 5.49 15.23 6.05
CA THR A 57 5.48 16.71 6.11
C THR A 57 4.29 17.35 5.40
N ARG A 58 3.87 16.80 4.24
CA ARG A 58 2.73 17.31 3.47
C ARG A 58 1.43 17.41 4.27
N HIS A 59 1.14 16.43 5.13
CA HIS A 59 -0.06 16.45 5.96
C HIS A 59 0.13 17.29 7.23
N LEU A 60 1.37 17.61 7.60
CA LEU A 60 1.72 18.48 8.72
C LEU A 60 1.74 19.96 8.34
N ARG A 61 1.24 20.33 7.15
CA ARG A 61 1.11 21.72 6.68
C ARG A 61 2.46 22.45 6.61
N VAL A 62 3.53 21.71 6.31
CA VAL A 62 4.89 22.24 6.13
C VAL A 62 5.56 21.60 4.93
N THR A 63 6.50 22.30 4.30
CA THR A 63 7.27 21.77 3.16
C THR A 63 8.50 21.00 3.63
N ARG A 64 9.28 21.57 4.56
CA ARG A 64 10.50 20.97 5.11
C ARG A 64 10.30 20.53 6.56
N LEU A 65 11.01 19.48 6.97
CA LEU A 65 11.03 19.03 8.37
C LEU A 65 11.58 20.11 9.31
N SER A 66 12.58 20.88 8.87
CA SER A 66 13.16 21.99 9.64
C SER A 66 12.15 23.08 9.98
N ASP A 67 11.09 23.23 9.18
CA ASP A 67 10.06 24.25 9.38
C ASP A 67 9.11 23.89 10.55
N LEU A 68 9.19 22.65 11.05
CA LEU A 68 8.52 22.23 12.30
C LEU A 68 9.20 22.76 13.56
N ILE A 69 10.44 23.27 13.45
CA ILE A 69 11.16 23.86 14.59
C ILE A 69 10.58 25.25 14.87
N HIS A 70 10.33 25.55 16.15
CA HIS A 70 9.80 26.84 16.58
C HIS A 70 10.67 28.00 16.08
N GLY A 71 10.03 29.01 15.48
CA GLY A 71 10.69 30.19 14.91
C GLY A 71 11.34 29.97 13.53
N SER A 72 11.40 28.74 13.02
CA SER A 72 12.03 28.43 11.73
C SER A 72 11.31 29.09 10.54
N VAL A 73 9.97 29.13 10.57
CA VAL A 73 9.13 29.79 9.53
C VAL A 73 9.37 31.31 9.46
N VAL A 74 9.82 31.93 10.55
CA VAL A 74 10.11 33.37 10.65
C VAL A 74 11.61 33.66 10.42
N GLY A 75 12.39 32.64 10.02
CA GLY A 75 13.84 32.76 9.82
C GLY A 75 14.65 32.91 11.11
N LYS A 76 14.04 32.70 12.28
CA LYS A 76 14.68 32.83 13.60
C LYS A 76 14.46 31.55 14.43
N PRO A 77 15.04 30.41 14.02
CA PRO A 77 14.89 29.16 14.76
C PRO A 77 15.49 29.29 16.16
N VAL A 78 14.71 28.93 17.19
CA VAL A 78 15.18 29.01 18.58
C VAL A 78 16.15 27.89 18.96
N ALA A 79 16.19 26.83 18.16
CA ALA A 79 17.04 25.67 18.34
C ALA A 79 17.36 25.02 16.99
N LYS A 80 18.34 24.11 16.97
CA LYS A 80 18.63 23.25 15.81
C LYS A 80 17.78 21.98 15.78
N THR A 81 17.09 21.69 16.89
CA THR A 81 16.35 20.47 17.11
C THR A 81 14.95 20.75 17.65
N ALA A 82 14.03 19.83 17.37
CA ALA A 82 12.71 19.79 17.97
C ALA A 82 12.33 18.33 18.24
N SER A 83 11.43 18.09 19.19
CA SER A 83 10.96 16.73 19.46
C SER A 83 9.51 16.70 19.91
N VAL A 84 8.86 15.58 19.64
CA VAL A 84 7.54 15.25 20.19
C VAL A 84 7.61 13.83 20.73
N THR A 85 7.13 13.64 21.96
CA THR A 85 7.03 12.35 22.63
C THR A 85 5.59 12.11 23.05
N ALA A 86 4.98 11.03 22.56
CA ALA A 86 3.73 10.52 23.07
C ALA A 86 3.99 9.49 24.17
N VAL A 87 3.44 9.74 25.36
CA VAL A 87 3.52 8.80 26.48
C VAL A 87 2.23 8.01 26.53
N TYR A 88 2.32 6.72 26.24
CA TYR A 88 1.19 5.79 26.19
C TYR A 88 1.22 4.89 27.42
N GLU A 89 0.11 4.84 28.15
CA GLU A 89 -0.08 3.93 29.27
C GLU A 89 -0.70 2.63 28.74
N MET A 90 0.04 1.54 28.89
CA MET A 90 -0.36 0.20 28.49
C MET A 90 -1.41 -0.38 29.45
N PRO A 91 -2.18 -1.41 29.06
CA PRO A 91 -3.18 -2.04 29.93
C PRO A 91 -2.63 -2.62 31.24
N ASP A 92 -1.34 -2.98 31.27
CA ASP A 92 -0.63 -3.48 32.46
C ASP A 92 -0.14 -2.36 33.39
N GLY A 93 -0.41 -1.09 33.05
CA GLY A 93 0.02 0.09 33.79
C GLY A 93 1.45 0.54 33.48
N THR A 94 2.16 -0.14 32.57
CA THR A 94 3.49 0.32 32.12
C THR A 94 3.35 1.49 31.16
N GLU A 95 4.35 2.37 31.14
CA GLU A 95 4.40 3.48 30.19
C GLU A 95 5.37 3.15 29.06
N ARG A 96 4.93 3.41 27.82
CA ARG A 96 5.79 3.39 26.64
C ARG A 96 5.88 4.78 26.04
N ARG A 97 7.10 5.22 25.79
CA ARG A 97 7.42 6.55 25.23
C ARG A 97 7.76 6.40 23.76
N PHE A 98 6.90 6.94 22.91
CA PHE A 98 7.11 7.02 21.47
C PHE A 98 7.59 8.42 21.13
N SER A 99 8.82 8.57 20.63
CA SER A 99 9.40 9.88 20.35
C SER A 99 9.85 10.00 18.91
N ARG A 100 9.69 11.21 18.35
CA ARG A 100 10.27 11.58 17.06
C ARG A 100 11.04 12.89 17.21
N TYR A 101 12.33 12.83 16.91
CA TYR A 101 13.25 13.96 16.98
C TYR A 101 13.51 14.51 15.59
N ILE A 102 13.69 15.82 15.49
CA ILE A 102 14.08 16.54 14.28
C ILE A 102 15.45 17.15 14.53
N SER A 103 16.38 16.95 13.59
CA SER A 103 17.68 17.62 13.59
C SER A 103 17.94 18.15 12.18
N GLY A 104 17.76 19.46 11.99
CA GLY A 104 17.78 20.06 10.65
C GLY A 104 16.66 19.48 9.75
N ASN A 105 17.05 18.75 8.70
CA ASN A 105 16.13 18.13 7.74
C ASN A 105 15.95 16.61 7.92
N THR A 106 16.57 16.01 8.92
CA THR A 106 16.41 14.59 9.23
C THR A 106 15.52 14.41 10.45
N SER A 107 14.88 13.23 10.55
CA SER A 107 14.14 12.82 11.73
C SER A 107 14.59 11.45 12.23
N GLU A 108 14.70 11.31 13.54
CA GLU A 108 15.05 10.06 14.22
C GLU A 108 13.88 9.60 15.08
N TYR A 109 13.57 8.30 15.03
CA TYR A 109 12.53 7.67 15.85
C TYR A 109 13.17 7.03 17.07
N ARG A 110 12.53 7.17 18.23
CA ARG A 110 12.98 6.53 19.47
C ARG A 110 11.81 5.89 20.20
N ILE A 111 12.06 4.75 20.82
CA ILE A 111 11.15 4.08 21.76
C ILE A 111 11.87 4.04 23.10
N ASP A 112 11.23 4.55 24.15
CA ASP A 112 11.76 4.57 25.51
C ASP A 112 13.16 5.21 25.61
N GLY A 113 13.43 6.18 24.73
CA GLY A 113 14.70 6.89 24.65
C GLY A 113 15.76 6.26 23.73
N THR A 114 15.55 5.02 23.27
CA THR A 114 16.48 4.31 22.38
C THR A 114 16.15 4.56 20.90
N PRO A 115 17.11 4.97 20.07
CA PRO A 115 16.93 5.09 18.62
C PRO A 115 16.58 3.76 17.95
N VAL A 116 15.55 3.78 17.11
CA VAL A 116 15.06 2.61 16.36
C VAL A 116 14.85 2.96 14.89
N LYS A 117 14.82 1.94 14.04
CA LYS A 117 14.45 2.11 12.62
C LYS A 117 12.96 2.41 12.48
N VAL A 118 12.57 2.96 11.33
CA VAL A 118 11.17 3.29 11.04
C VAL A 118 10.29 2.03 11.05
N ASP A 119 10.78 0.92 10.53
CA ASP A 119 10.05 -0.35 10.48
C ASP A 119 9.81 -0.92 11.88
N GLU A 120 10.83 -0.93 12.74
CA GLU A 120 10.72 -1.34 14.14
C GLU A 120 9.75 -0.42 14.93
N TYR A 121 9.77 0.88 14.63
CA TYR A 121 8.84 1.85 15.21
C TYR A 121 7.40 1.59 14.78
N ALA A 122 7.19 1.28 13.49
CA ALA A 122 5.90 0.92 12.95
C ALA A 122 5.35 -0.36 13.59
N GLU A 123 6.17 -1.41 13.68
CA GLU A 123 5.78 -2.66 14.35
C GLU A 123 5.39 -2.45 15.82
N ALA A 124 6.09 -1.56 16.53
CA ALA A 124 5.77 -1.24 17.92
C ALA A 124 4.43 -0.50 18.07
N LEU A 125 4.09 0.38 17.13
CA LEU A 125 2.77 1.04 17.08
C LEU A 125 1.66 0.08 16.65
N GLU A 126 1.94 -0.85 15.73
CA GLU A 126 0.97 -1.86 15.30
C GLU A 126 0.59 -2.82 16.44
N LYS A 127 1.52 -3.13 17.35
CA LYS A 127 1.25 -3.91 18.57
C LYS A 127 0.23 -3.26 19.50
N ILE A 128 0.07 -1.93 19.44
CA ILE A 128 -0.97 -1.20 20.17
C ILE A 128 -2.15 -0.81 19.26
N HIS A 129 -2.28 -1.47 18.10
CA HIS A 129 -3.32 -1.24 17.10
C HIS A 129 -3.33 0.17 16.49
N ILE A 130 -2.18 0.85 16.45
CA ILE A 130 -2.01 2.12 15.76
C ILE A 130 -1.21 1.86 14.48
N PHE A 131 -1.89 1.95 13.34
CA PHE A 131 -1.28 1.71 12.04
C PHE A 131 -0.82 3.03 11.41
N MET A 132 0.50 3.20 11.22
CA MET A 132 1.05 4.43 10.60
C MET A 132 0.58 4.63 9.15
N LYS A 133 0.33 3.53 8.42
CA LYS A 133 -0.13 3.54 7.03
C LYS A 133 -1.64 3.79 6.92
N VAL A 134 -2.42 3.26 7.87
CA VAL A 134 -3.89 3.23 7.82
C VAL A 134 -4.44 4.31 8.74
N LYS A 135 -4.81 5.45 8.15
CA LYS A 135 -5.07 6.72 8.84
C LYS A 135 -6.49 6.85 9.39
N ASN A 136 -6.96 5.85 10.12
CA ASN A 136 -8.38 5.75 10.51
C ASN A 136 -8.79 6.65 11.66
N PHE A 137 -7.82 7.18 12.42
CA PHE A 137 -8.08 7.90 13.68
C PHE A 137 -7.74 9.40 13.61
N LEU A 138 -7.19 9.88 12.48
CA LEU A 138 -6.87 11.30 12.28
C LEU A 138 -7.80 11.93 11.25
N ILE A 139 -8.69 12.80 11.72
CA ILE A 139 -9.61 13.55 10.86
C ILE A 139 -9.14 15.01 10.81
N PHE A 140 -8.48 15.38 9.73
CA PHE A 140 -8.03 16.76 9.52
C PHE A 140 -9.21 17.68 9.18
N GLN A 141 -9.03 18.99 9.37
CA GLN A 141 -9.99 19.97 8.92
C GLN A 141 -10.24 19.82 7.40
N GLY A 142 -11.51 19.74 6.99
CA GLY A 142 -11.90 19.49 5.60
C GLY A 142 -11.85 18.02 5.17
N ALA A 143 -11.35 17.10 6.01
CA ALA A 143 -11.31 15.67 5.66
C ALA A 143 -12.70 15.05 5.61
N VAL A 144 -13.67 15.56 6.38
CA VAL A 144 -15.05 15.05 6.35
C VAL A 144 -15.70 15.30 4.98
N GLU A 145 -15.53 16.50 4.43
CA GLU A 145 -16.01 16.86 3.10
C GLU A 145 -15.30 16.03 2.02
N SER A 146 -13.98 15.87 2.12
CA SER A 146 -13.22 15.09 1.14
C SER A 146 -13.60 13.61 1.15
N ILE A 147 -13.86 13.01 2.33
CA ILE A 147 -14.37 11.64 2.45
C ILE A 147 -15.75 11.52 1.82
N ALA A 148 -16.63 12.50 2.03
CA ALA A 148 -17.96 12.52 1.42
C ALA A 148 -17.92 12.66 -0.11
N MET A 149 -16.91 13.36 -0.65
CA MET A 149 -16.71 13.56 -2.08
C MET A 149 -15.97 12.42 -2.79
N LYS A 150 -15.44 11.43 -2.06
CA LYS A 150 -14.74 10.28 -2.68
C LYS A 150 -15.64 9.50 -3.62
N ASN A 151 -15.10 9.15 -4.78
CA ASN A 151 -15.79 8.27 -5.73
C ASN A 151 -15.84 6.82 -5.22
N ALA A 152 -16.63 5.96 -5.86
CA ALA A 152 -16.80 4.56 -5.44
C ALA A 152 -15.47 3.80 -5.38
N ARG A 153 -14.54 4.04 -6.31
CA ARG A 153 -13.25 3.36 -6.39
C ARG A 153 -12.32 3.78 -5.25
N GLU A 154 -12.25 5.07 -4.95
CA GLU A 154 -11.46 5.61 -3.83
C GLU A 154 -12.00 5.14 -2.47
N ARG A 155 -13.31 4.97 -2.35
CA ARG A 155 -13.91 4.38 -1.14
C ARG A 155 -13.55 2.90 -1.01
N CYS A 156 -13.61 2.12 -2.09
CA CYS A 156 -13.16 0.72 -2.04
C CYS A 156 -11.68 0.62 -1.65
N GLN A 157 -10.81 1.46 -2.23
CA GLN A 157 -9.39 1.51 -1.85
C GLN A 157 -9.20 1.82 -0.36
N MET A 158 -9.99 2.74 0.20
CA MET A 158 -9.95 3.02 1.64
C MET A 158 -10.31 1.77 2.46
N PHE A 159 -11.32 0.98 2.07
CA PHE A 159 -11.63 -0.28 2.75
C PHE A 159 -10.55 -1.36 2.56
N GLU A 160 -9.92 -1.43 1.39
CA GLU A 160 -8.79 -2.34 1.12
C GLU A 160 -7.58 -2.01 2.00
N GLU A 161 -7.27 -0.73 2.19
CA GLU A 161 -6.21 -0.28 3.11
C GLU A 161 -6.54 -0.65 4.56
N ILE A 162 -7.79 -0.49 4.99
CA ILE A 162 -8.23 -0.82 6.36
C ILE A 162 -8.21 -2.32 6.62
N SER A 163 -8.64 -3.11 5.65
CA SER A 163 -8.65 -4.57 5.73
C SER A 163 -7.29 -5.21 5.52
N ARG A 164 -6.26 -4.40 5.16
CA ARG A 164 -4.92 -4.84 4.76
C ARG A 164 -4.87 -5.72 3.52
N SER A 165 -5.99 -5.90 2.81
CA SER A 165 -6.02 -6.65 1.55
C SER A 165 -5.20 -5.96 0.46
N ALA A 166 -4.98 -4.66 0.59
CA ALA A 166 -4.09 -3.89 -0.30
C ALA A 166 -2.65 -4.44 -0.34
N GLU A 167 -2.15 -5.07 0.74
CA GLU A 167 -0.80 -5.68 0.78
C GLU A 167 -0.67 -6.86 -0.19
N LEU A 168 -1.77 -7.58 -0.45
CA LEU A 168 -1.83 -8.75 -1.32
C LEU A 168 -2.04 -8.39 -2.79
N LYS A 169 -2.30 -7.12 -3.09
CA LYS A 169 -2.68 -6.67 -4.43
C LYS A 169 -1.58 -6.94 -5.46
N GLU A 170 -0.32 -6.67 -5.12
CA GLU A 170 0.79 -6.89 -6.06
C GLU A 170 0.98 -8.38 -6.39
N GLU A 171 0.82 -9.24 -5.39
CA GLU A 171 0.88 -10.70 -5.58
C GLU A 171 -0.28 -11.20 -6.43
N TYR A 172 -1.49 -10.70 -6.15
CA TYR A 172 -2.69 -10.99 -6.93
C TYR A 172 -2.55 -10.55 -8.39
N ASP A 173 -2.11 -9.31 -8.64
CA ASP A 173 -1.95 -8.76 -10.00
C ASP A 173 -0.89 -9.55 -10.79
N ARG A 174 0.20 -9.97 -10.12
CA ARG A 174 1.24 -10.82 -10.73
C ARG A 174 0.70 -12.19 -11.11
N SER A 175 0.02 -12.86 -10.17
CA SER A 175 -0.56 -14.18 -10.40
C SER A 175 -1.62 -14.14 -11.51
N LYS A 176 -2.44 -13.09 -11.54
CA LYS A 176 -3.43 -12.86 -12.58
C LYS A 176 -2.79 -12.67 -13.97
N ALA A 177 -1.71 -11.90 -14.06
CA ALA A 177 -0.99 -11.70 -15.31
C ALA A 177 -0.36 -13.00 -15.83
N GLU A 178 0.21 -13.82 -14.93
CA GLU A 178 0.75 -15.13 -15.27
C GLU A 178 -0.35 -16.09 -15.75
N MET A 179 -1.49 -16.13 -15.06
CA MET A 179 -2.66 -16.91 -15.46
C MET A 179 -3.14 -16.54 -16.86
N GLN A 180 -3.27 -15.24 -17.15
CA GLN A 180 -3.69 -14.76 -18.47
C GLN A 180 -2.71 -15.17 -19.57
N LYS A 181 -1.40 -15.07 -19.31
CA LYS A 181 -0.38 -15.51 -20.27
C LYS A 181 -0.48 -17.01 -20.56
N LEU A 182 -0.67 -17.83 -19.52
CA LEU A 182 -0.84 -19.28 -19.69
C LEU A 182 -2.13 -19.62 -20.45
N GLU A 183 -3.21 -18.88 -20.23
CA GLU A 183 -4.46 -19.04 -20.99
C GLU A 183 -4.27 -18.71 -22.48
N GLU A 184 -3.56 -17.63 -22.80
CA GLU A 184 -3.23 -17.25 -24.17
C GLU A 184 -2.36 -18.31 -24.87
N GLU A 185 -1.33 -18.81 -24.19
CA GLU A 185 -0.46 -19.88 -24.70
C GLU A 185 -1.24 -21.19 -24.90
N ALA A 186 -2.13 -21.55 -23.97
CA ALA A 186 -2.98 -22.73 -24.10
C ALA A 186 -3.95 -22.62 -25.28
N ALA A 187 -4.58 -21.46 -25.47
CA ALA A 187 -5.45 -21.19 -26.60
C ALA A 187 -4.69 -21.25 -27.94
N PHE A 188 -3.49 -20.68 -27.98
CA PHE A 188 -2.62 -20.74 -29.16
C PHE A 188 -2.23 -22.19 -29.50
N ASN A 189 -1.80 -22.96 -28.50
CA ASN A 189 -1.44 -24.37 -28.67
C ASN A 189 -2.63 -25.23 -29.13
N LEU A 190 -3.83 -24.95 -28.62
CA LEU A 190 -5.04 -25.62 -29.07
C LEU A 190 -5.36 -25.33 -30.54
N ASN A 191 -5.24 -24.07 -30.97
CA ASN A 191 -5.42 -23.70 -32.38
C ASN A 191 -4.35 -24.32 -33.28
N LYS A 192 -3.09 -24.32 -32.86
CA LYS A 192 -2.01 -25.00 -33.59
C LYS A 192 -2.28 -26.50 -33.74
N LYS A 193 -2.74 -27.16 -32.68
CA LYS A 193 -3.14 -28.57 -32.72
C LYS A 193 -4.29 -28.81 -33.70
N LYS A 194 -5.31 -27.94 -33.71
CA LYS A 194 -6.43 -28.04 -34.66
C LYS A 194 -5.96 -27.94 -36.11
N ASN A 195 -5.05 -27.00 -36.41
CA ASN A 195 -4.49 -26.82 -37.75
C ASN A 195 -3.70 -28.07 -38.19
N ILE A 196 -2.81 -28.59 -37.33
CA ILE A 196 -2.04 -29.81 -37.63
C ILE A 196 -2.97 -31.01 -37.87
N VAL A 197 -4.08 -31.13 -37.12
CA VAL A 197 -5.06 -32.20 -37.32
C VAL A 197 -5.79 -32.04 -38.66
N ALA A 198 -6.10 -30.82 -39.08
CA ALA A 198 -6.70 -30.54 -40.39
C ALA A 198 -5.72 -30.89 -41.53
N GLU A 199 -4.48 -30.42 -41.45
CA GLU A 199 -3.42 -30.75 -42.43
C GLU A 199 -3.20 -32.26 -42.55
N ARG A 200 -3.17 -32.98 -41.42
CA ARG A 200 -3.06 -34.46 -41.43
C ARG A 200 -4.26 -35.14 -42.10
N LYS A 201 -5.45 -34.55 -42.00
CA LYS A 201 -6.65 -35.08 -42.65
C LYS A 201 -6.59 -34.86 -44.16
N GLU A 202 -6.17 -33.67 -44.59
CA GLU A 202 -5.98 -33.33 -46.01
C GLU A 202 -4.91 -34.22 -46.66
N ALA A 203 -3.72 -34.33 -46.04
CA ALA A 203 -2.65 -35.19 -46.54
C ALA A 203 -3.08 -36.65 -46.67
N ARG A 204 -3.96 -37.14 -45.78
CA ARG A 204 -4.50 -38.50 -45.88
C ARG A 204 -5.45 -38.66 -47.07
N ILE A 205 -6.27 -37.65 -47.37
CA ILE A 205 -7.16 -37.64 -48.54
C ILE A 205 -6.31 -37.66 -49.82
N GLU A 206 -5.26 -36.85 -49.89
CA GLU A 206 -4.34 -36.81 -51.03
C GLU A 206 -3.64 -38.17 -51.27
N ILE A 207 -3.22 -38.84 -50.20
CA ILE A 207 -2.65 -40.20 -50.28
C ILE A 207 -3.67 -41.19 -50.85
N ASP A 208 -4.91 -41.19 -50.33
CA ASP A 208 -5.97 -42.09 -50.80
C ASP A 208 -6.34 -41.83 -52.28
N GLU A 209 -6.37 -40.58 -52.72
CA GLU A 209 -6.60 -40.21 -54.12
C GLU A 209 -5.45 -40.64 -55.03
N ALA A 210 -4.20 -40.41 -54.61
CA ALA A 210 -3.02 -40.85 -55.35
C ALA A 210 -2.97 -42.38 -55.48
N GLU A 211 -3.34 -43.13 -54.44
CA GLU A 211 -3.47 -44.58 -54.50
C GLU A 211 -4.55 -45.03 -55.48
N LYS A 212 -5.73 -44.40 -55.46
CA LYS A 212 -6.81 -44.69 -56.43
C LYS A 212 -6.36 -44.42 -57.86
N TYR A 213 -5.70 -43.29 -58.11
CA TYR A 213 -5.19 -42.94 -59.42
C TYR A 213 -4.14 -43.96 -59.91
N ARG A 214 -3.23 -44.39 -59.04
CA ARG A 214 -2.25 -45.45 -59.36
C ARG A 214 -2.93 -46.78 -59.70
N ARG A 215 -3.97 -47.19 -58.96
CA ARG A 215 -4.74 -48.41 -59.27
C ARG A 215 -5.43 -48.31 -60.62
N LEU A 216 -6.11 -47.19 -60.90
CA LEU A 216 -6.82 -46.99 -62.16
C LEU A 216 -5.87 -47.01 -63.36
N ASN A 217 -4.69 -46.39 -63.24
CA ASN A 217 -3.65 -46.44 -64.26
C ASN A 217 -3.10 -47.86 -64.47
N HIS A 218 -2.88 -48.61 -63.40
CA HIS A 218 -2.45 -50.00 -63.50
C HIS A 218 -3.48 -50.86 -64.24
N ASP A 219 -4.76 -50.69 -63.93
CA ASP A 219 -5.86 -51.40 -64.60
C ASP A 219 -6.00 -50.99 -66.08
N LEU A 220 -5.83 -49.71 -66.38
CA LEU A 220 -5.82 -49.19 -67.75
C LEU A 220 -4.68 -49.82 -68.58
N VAL A 221 -3.45 -49.84 -68.05
CA VAL A 221 -2.29 -50.48 -68.70
C VAL A 221 -2.53 -51.98 -68.92
N ARG A 222 -3.17 -52.65 -67.96
CA ARG A 222 -3.56 -54.05 -68.08
C ARG A 222 -4.61 -54.27 -69.18
N ALA A 223 -5.59 -53.38 -69.31
CA ALA A 223 -6.58 -53.45 -70.38
C ALA A 223 -5.95 -53.28 -71.77
N TYR A 224 -5.11 -52.26 -71.97
CA TYR A 224 -4.43 -52.02 -73.25
C TYR A 224 -3.47 -53.15 -73.67
N SER A 225 -2.75 -53.75 -72.71
CA SER A 225 -1.87 -54.90 -72.99
C SER A 225 -2.64 -56.18 -73.35
N THR A 226 -3.92 -56.28 -72.96
CA THR A 226 -4.78 -57.41 -73.32
C THR A 226 -5.40 -57.22 -74.70
N THR A 227 -5.75 -55.98 -75.08
CA THR A 227 -6.31 -55.65 -76.41
C THR A 227 -5.27 -55.72 -77.52
N SER A 228 -3.97 -55.48 -77.22
CA SER A 228 -2.89 -55.57 -78.21
C SER A 228 -2.40 -56.99 -78.51
N ARG A 229 -3.05 -58.03 -77.95
CA ARG A 229 -2.77 -59.46 -78.18
C ARG A 229 -3.82 -60.17 -79.06
N PHE A 230 -4.74 -59.42 -79.68
CA PHE A 230 -5.64 -59.90 -80.71
C PHE A 230 -5.25 -59.33 -82.08
#